data_AF-A0AAD7QXI1-F1
#
_entry.id   AF-A0AAD7QXI1-F1
#
_cell.length_a   1.000
_cell.length_b   1.000
_cell.length_c   1.000
_cell.angle_alpha   90.00
_cell.angle_beta   90.00
_cell.angle_gamma   90.00
#
_symmetry.space_group_name_H-M   'P 1'
#
loop_
_entity.id
_entity.type
_entity.pdbx_description
1 polymer ?
#
loop_
_entity_poly.entity_id
_entity_poly.type
_entity_poly.pdbx_seq_one_letter_code
_entity_poly.pdbx_strand_id
1 'polypeptide(L)'
;MADGSLSTQQTYQDLSKLERDFEIAELDILRYSTQKLKPLYERRKEIVEKLEKFWGIALEQMGDDIDQYITPQDAELFEYLSSIDVDRDETDPRTFTLTFRFKENSFLEDSTISKTFTYIDKKDDNEEEDSEDITDASRIRYKSSKVNINWKKDHDLTVTPAGSPPSFFTFFDWENSDDESKRDVFAQAHEVAILIADELYPNAVKLFSM
;
A
#
# COMPACT_ATOMS: atom_id res chain seq x y z
N MET A 1 0.63 40.82 -31.93
CA MET A 1 0.23 39.42 -31.65
C MET A 1 1.18 38.70 -30.69
N ALA A 2 2.00 39.41 -29.89
CA ALA A 2 2.96 38.79 -28.95
C ALA A 2 2.52 38.84 -27.48
N ASP A 3 1.43 39.55 -27.16
CA ASP A 3 1.01 39.89 -25.79
C ASP A 3 0.22 38.76 -25.10
N GLY A 4 -0.47 37.91 -25.86
CA GLY A 4 -1.26 36.79 -25.30
C GLY A 4 -0.41 35.61 -24.81
N SER A 5 0.74 35.35 -25.43
CA SER A 5 1.58 34.18 -25.11
C SER A 5 2.32 34.31 -23.78
N LEU A 6 2.75 35.53 -23.42
CA LEU A 6 3.42 35.81 -22.14
C LEU A 6 2.45 35.72 -20.96
N SER A 7 1.21 36.19 -21.14
CA SER A 7 0.17 36.07 -20.12
C SER A 7 -0.15 34.61 -19.81
N THR A 8 -0.26 33.77 -20.84
CA THR A 8 -0.53 32.33 -20.68
C THR A 8 0.62 31.61 -19.99
N GLN A 9 1.88 31.92 -20.33
CA GLN A 9 3.04 31.33 -19.67
C GLN A 9 3.10 31.68 -18.17
N GLN A 10 2.81 32.94 -17.81
CA GLN A 10 2.74 33.35 -16.41
C GLN A 10 1.64 32.59 -15.65
N THR A 11 0.47 32.41 -16.27
CA THR A 11 -0.62 31.63 -15.67
C THR A 11 -0.22 30.19 -15.36
N TYR A 12 0.49 29.50 -16.27
CA TYR A 12 0.98 28.14 -16.00
C TYR A 12 2.02 28.09 -14.88
N GLN A 13 2.90 29.10 -14.79
CA GLN A 13 3.84 29.20 -13.67
C GLN A 13 3.14 29.41 -12.34
N ASP A 14 2.09 30.22 -12.30
CA ASP A 14 1.31 30.46 -11.08
C ASP A 14 0.51 29.21 -10.68
N LEU A 15 -0.05 28.46 -11.64
CA LEU A 15 -0.66 27.15 -11.39
C LEU A 15 0.36 26.16 -10.81
N SER A 16 1.56 26.06 -11.38
CA SER A 16 2.61 25.17 -10.86
C SER A 16 3.03 25.50 -9.43
N LYS A 17 3.11 26.79 -9.07
CA LYS A 17 3.35 27.20 -7.67
C LYS A 17 2.19 26.82 -6.76
N LEU A 18 0.95 27.02 -7.21
CA LEU A 18 -0.24 26.69 -6.43
C LEU A 18 -0.36 25.18 -6.19
N GLU A 19 -0.08 24.34 -7.19
CA GLU A 19 0.00 22.88 -7.01
C GLU A 19 1.03 22.51 -5.94
N ARG A 20 2.19 23.16 -5.95
CA ARG A 20 3.21 22.95 -4.92
C ARG A 20 2.76 23.37 -3.52
N ASP A 21 1.98 24.45 -3.42
CA ASP A 21 1.38 24.88 -2.15
C ASP A 21 0.32 23.87 -1.66
N PHE A 22 -0.46 23.27 -2.57
CA PHE A 22 -1.39 22.18 -2.25
C PHE A 22 -0.66 20.94 -1.75
N GLU A 23 0.39 20.48 -2.45
CA GLU A 23 1.21 19.33 -2.02
C GLU A 23 1.77 19.51 -0.60
N ILE A 24 2.26 20.71 -0.28
CA ILE A 24 2.76 21.06 1.06
C ILE A 24 1.63 20.99 2.09
N ALA A 25 0.48 21.60 1.79
CA ALA A 25 -0.66 21.62 2.70
C ALA A 25 -1.22 20.21 2.96
N GLU A 26 -1.34 19.37 1.93
CA GLU A 26 -1.79 17.98 2.05
C GLU A 26 -0.83 17.14 2.90
N LEU A 27 0.48 17.31 2.70
CA LEU A 27 1.49 16.62 3.51
C LEU A 27 1.41 17.03 4.99
N ASP A 28 1.21 18.32 5.27
CA ASP A 28 1.05 18.80 6.64
C ASP A 28 -0.24 18.28 7.29
N ILE A 29 -1.34 18.20 6.54
CA ILE A 29 -2.58 17.57 6.99
C ILE A 29 -2.36 16.08 7.31
N LEU A 30 -1.65 15.35 6.44
CA LEU A 30 -1.35 13.93 6.64
C LEU A 30 -0.46 13.70 7.87
N ARG A 31 0.54 14.56 8.10
CA ARG A 31 1.38 14.54 9.32
C ARG A 31 0.53 14.74 10.57
N TYR A 32 -0.32 15.77 10.55
CA TYR A 32 -1.20 16.07 11.68
C TYR A 32 -2.18 14.93 11.96
N SER A 33 -2.85 14.41 10.92
CA SER A 33 -3.82 13.32 11.06
C SER A 33 -3.15 12.05 11.58
N THR A 34 -1.99 11.67 11.05
CA THR A 34 -1.20 10.52 11.50
C THR A 34 -0.89 10.62 13.00
N GLN A 35 -0.39 11.77 13.46
CA GLN A 35 -0.07 11.99 14.87
C GLN A 35 -1.32 11.90 15.76
N LYS A 36 -2.45 12.46 15.31
CA LYS A 36 -3.71 12.44 16.09
C LYS A 36 -4.37 11.07 16.13
N LEU A 37 -4.28 10.31 15.05
CA LEU A 37 -4.93 9.00 14.93
C LEU A 37 -4.11 7.88 15.58
N LYS A 38 -2.78 7.98 15.65
CA LYS A 38 -1.89 6.97 16.27
C LYS A 38 -2.40 6.45 17.63
N PRO A 39 -2.67 7.29 18.66
CA PRO A 39 -3.18 6.79 19.94
C PRO A 39 -4.58 6.18 19.86
N LEU A 40 -5.38 6.53 18.86
CA LEU A 40 -6.70 5.93 18.63
C LEU A 40 -6.58 4.55 17.99
N TYR A 41 -5.63 4.36 17.07
CA TYR A 41 -5.34 3.06 16.48
C TYR A 41 -4.77 2.08 17.50
N GLU A 42 -3.88 2.52 18.40
CA GLU A 42 -3.40 1.68 19.50
C GLU A 42 -4.54 1.22 20.42
N ARG A 43 -5.45 2.14 20.78
CA ARG A 43 -6.64 1.78 21.56
C ARG A 43 -7.58 0.84 20.79
N ARG A 44 -7.73 1.03 19.48
CA ARG A 44 -8.54 0.14 18.64
C ARG A 44 -7.96 -1.26 18.63
N LYS A 45 -6.64 -1.38 18.50
CA LYS A 45 -5.92 -2.66 18.47
C LYS A 45 -6.28 -3.52 19.70
N GLU A 46 -6.18 -2.95 20.90
CA GLU A 46 -6.56 -3.63 22.15
C GLU A 46 -8.03 -4.09 22.20
N ILE A 47 -8.92 -3.43 21.46
CA ILE A 47 -10.34 -3.76 21.40
C ILE A 47 -10.58 -4.87 20.36
N VAL A 48 -10.07 -4.71 19.15
CA VAL A 48 -10.34 -5.64 18.03
C VAL A 48 -9.62 -6.97 18.18
N GLU A 49 -8.51 -7.05 18.92
CA GLU A 49 -7.83 -8.31 19.24
C GLU A 49 -8.72 -9.32 19.99
N LYS A 50 -9.80 -8.85 20.63
CA LYS A 50 -10.77 -9.69 21.35
C LYS A 50 -11.84 -10.28 20.43
N LEU A 51 -11.92 -9.82 19.18
CA LEU A 51 -12.90 -10.25 18.20
C LEU A 51 -12.26 -11.32 17.29
N GLU A 52 -12.88 -12.48 17.22
CA GLU A 52 -12.41 -13.54 16.33
C GLU A 52 -12.63 -13.16 14.87
N LYS A 53 -11.65 -13.51 14.02
CA LYS A 53 -11.68 -13.29 12.56
C LYS A 53 -11.91 -11.83 12.11
N PHE A 54 -11.72 -10.85 13.00
CA PHE A 54 -12.00 -9.43 12.71
C PHE A 54 -11.38 -8.94 11.40
N TRP A 55 -10.08 -9.17 11.23
CA TRP A 55 -9.35 -8.69 10.06
C TRP A 55 -9.65 -9.51 8.80
N GLY A 56 -9.85 -10.83 8.92
CA GLY A 56 -10.27 -11.67 7.80
C GLY A 56 -11.61 -11.20 7.22
N ILE A 57 -12.61 -11.00 8.09
CA ILE A 57 -13.93 -10.49 7.68
C ILE A 57 -13.82 -9.08 7.10
N ALA A 58 -13.06 -8.18 7.72
CA ALA A 58 -12.89 -6.82 7.19
C ALA A 58 -12.24 -6.81 5.80
N LEU A 59 -11.30 -7.71 5.54
CA LEU A 59 -10.60 -7.85 4.27
C LEU A 59 -11.53 -8.40 3.18
N GLU A 60 -12.38 -9.38 3.49
CA GLU A 60 -13.42 -9.91 2.58
C GLU A 60 -14.45 -8.84 2.16
N GLN A 61 -14.63 -7.78 2.95
CA GLN A 61 -15.58 -6.70 2.62
C GLN A 61 -14.98 -5.60 1.73
N MET A 62 -13.71 -5.73 1.35
CA MET A 62 -13.06 -4.77 0.44
C MET A 62 -13.53 -4.93 -1.01
N GLY A 63 -14.14 -6.07 -1.37
CA GLY A 63 -14.70 -6.31 -2.69
C GLY A 63 -13.65 -6.48 -3.79
N ASP A 64 -14.06 -6.21 -5.03
CA ASP A 64 -13.29 -6.53 -6.25
C ASP A 64 -11.85 -5.98 -6.25
N ASP A 65 -11.58 -4.88 -5.55
CA ASP A 65 -10.27 -4.24 -5.47
C ASP A 65 -9.19 -5.15 -4.81
N ILE A 66 -9.58 -6.01 -3.87
CA ILE A 66 -8.68 -6.98 -3.22
C ILE A 66 -9.05 -8.42 -3.58
N ASP A 67 -10.35 -8.74 -3.69
CA ASP A 67 -10.85 -10.11 -3.87
C ASP A 67 -10.28 -10.80 -5.11
N GLN A 68 -9.99 -10.03 -6.17
CA GLN A 68 -9.37 -10.55 -7.39
C GLN A 68 -7.98 -11.20 -7.17
N TYR A 69 -7.32 -10.86 -6.05
CA TYR A 69 -6.02 -11.36 -5.66
C TYR A 69 -6.09 -12.46 -4.60
N ILE A 70 -7.28 -12.79 -4.06
CA ILE A 70 -7.43 -13.77 -2.99
C ILE A 70 -7.82 -15.13 -3.57
N THR A 71 -6.92 -16.10 -3.45
CA THR A 71 -7.23 -17.51 -3.76
C THR A 71 -7.89 -18.20 -2.57
N PRO A 72 -8.55 -19.37 -2.77
CA PRO A 72 -9.14 -20.12 -1.66
C PRO A 72 -8.14 -20.49 -0.55
N GLN A 73 -6.89 -20.78 -0.90
CA GLN A 73 -5.82 -21.06 0.05
C GLN A 73 -5.37 -19.80 0.81
N ASP A 74 -5.38 -18.64 0.15
CA ASP A 74 -5.09 -17.36 0.82
C ASP A 74 -6.17 -17.06 1.87
N ALA A 75 -7.44 -17.29 1.54
CA ALA A 75 -8.56 -17.14 2.47
C ALA A 75 -8.42 -18.07 3.69
N GLU A 76 -7.97 -19.31 3.49
CA GLU A 76 -7.68 -20.24 4.60
C GLU A 76 -6.59 -19.70 5.53
N LEU A 77 -5.52 -19.12 4.98
CA LEU A 77 -4.48 -18.47 5.79
C LEU A 77 -5.00 -17.20 6.49
N PHE A 78 -5.86 -16.41 5.84
CA PHE A 78 -6.47 -15.24 6.44
C PHE A 78 -7.40 -15.56 7.63
N GLU A 79 -7.91 -16.79 7.76
CA GLU A 79 -8.62 -17.19 8.98
C GLU A 79 -7.75 -17.08 10.25
N TYR A 80 -6.44 -17.16 10.09
CA TYR A 80 -5.47 -17.05 11.17
C TYR A 80 -4.95 -15.61 11.36
N LEU A 81 -5.39 -14.65 10.54
CA LEU A 81 -4.97 -13.25 10.63
C LEU A 81 -5.48 -12.62 11.94
N SER A 82 -4.55 -12.28 12.82
CA SER A 82 -4.84 -11.69 14.13
C SER A 82 -4.77 -10.18 14.13
N SER A 83 -3.89 -9.58 13.32
CA SER A 83 -3.73 -8.13 13.25
C SER A 83 -3.22 -7.68 11.89
N ILE A 84 -3.72 -6.54 11.44
CA ILE A 84 -3.04 -5.68 10.46
C ILE A 84 -2.66 -4.40 11.18
N ASP A 85 -1.41 -3.96 11.04
CA ASP A 85 -0.91 -2.67 11.53
C ASP A 85 -0.38 -1.84 10.34
N VAL A 86 -0.62 -0.53 10.37
CA VAL A 86 -0.08 0.44 9.41
C VAL A 86 0.73 1.46 10.20
N ASP A 87 2.05 1.41 10.06
CA ASP A 87 2.96 2.36 10.71
C ASP A 87 3.51 3.33 9.67
N ARG A 88 3.18 4.62 9.81
CA ARG A 88 3.65 5.69 8.93
C ARG A 88 4.91 6.33 9.50
N ASP A 89 5.87 6.61 8.62
CA ASP A 89 7.13 7.26 9.00
C ASP A 89 6.88 8.66 9.57
N GLU A 90 7.63 9.02 10.60
CA GLU A 90 7.45 10.30 11.30
C GLU A 90 7.94 11.51 10.47
N THR A 91 8.87 11.28 9.54
CA THR A 91 9.46 12.32 8.68
C THR A 91 8.59 12.55 7.44
N ASP A 92 8.23 11.47 6.75
CA ASP A 92 7.31 11.49 5.62
C ASP A 92 6.21 10.44 5.79
N PRO A 93 5.01 10.82 6.26
CA PRO A 93 3.92 9.88 6.52
C PRO A 93 3.33 9.24 5.26
N ARG A 94 3.75 9.65 4.06
CA ARG A 94 3.46 8.90 2.82
C ARG A 94 4.25 7.60 2.78
N THR A 95 5.40 7.52 3.43
CA THR A 95 6.11 6.26 3.66
C THR A 95 5.44 5.48 4.79
N PHE A 96 5.15 4.20 4.57
CA PHE A 96 4.51 3.36 5.58
C PHE A 96 4.94 1.90 5.51
N THR A 97 4.74 1.19 6.62
CA THR A 97 4.96 -0.25 6.74
C THR A 97 3.65 -0.93 7.08
N LEU A 98 3.26 -1.89 6.23
CA LEU A 98 2.16 -2.80 6.51
C LEU A 98 2.70 -4.00 7.27
N THR A 99 2.08 -4.36 8.38
CA THR A 99 2.45 -5.53 9.18
C THR A 99 1.25 -6.43 9.40
N PHE A 100 1.35 -7.65 8.90
CA PHE A 100 0.35 -8.71 9.05
C PHE A 100 0.83 -9.67 10.13
N ARG A 101 -0.02 -9.96 11.11
CA ARG A 101 0.26 -10.89 12.20
C ARG A 101 -0.72 -12.04 12.14
N PHE A 102 -0.21 -13.25 12.29
CA PHE A 102 -0.98 -14.48 12.21
C PHE A 102 -0.87 -15.25 13.52
N LYS A 103 -1.95 -15.95 13.89
CA LYS A 103 -1.91 -17.01 14.89
C LYS A 103 -1.15 -18.21 14.35
N GLU A 104 -0.77 -19.14 15.22
CA GLU A 104 -0.18 -20.41 14.80
C GLU A 104 -1.09 -21.12 13.78
N ASN A 105 -0.50 -21.53 12.65
CA ASN A 105 -1.21 -22.08 11.50
C ASN A 105 -0.34 -23.09 10.74
N SER A 106 -0.91 -23.78 9.74
CA SER A 106 -0.22 -24.80 8.93
C SER A 106 0.68 -24.24 7.83
N PHE A 107 0.58 -22.95 7.50
CA PHE A 107 1.24 -22.35 6.33
C PHE A 107 2.57 -21.67 6.65
N LEU A 108 2.64 -20.93 7.76
CA LEU A 108 3.77 -20.05 8.08
C LEU A 108 4.61 -20.60 9.23
N GLU A 109 5.93 -20.47 9.12
CA GLU A 109 6.86 -20.66 10.24
C GLU A 109 6.91 -19.40 11.12
N ASP A 110 6.89 -18.22 10.49
CA ASP A 110 6.86 -16.92 11.18
C ASP A 110 5.43 -16.40 11.36
N SER A 111 5.14 -15.84 12.53
CA SER A 111 3.82 -15.28 12.84
C SER A 111 3.62 -13.84 12.38
N THR A 112 4.64 -13.21 11.76
CA THR A 112 4.59 -11.81 11.35
C THR A 112 5.26 -11.62 10.00
N ILE A 113 4.58 -10.91 9.09
CA ILE A 113 5.10 -10.53 7.77
C ILE A 113 4.92 -9.02 7.64
N SER A 114 6.01 -8.29 7.35
CA SER A 114 6.00 -6.83 7.23
C SER A 114 6.58 -6.40 5.90
N LYS A 115 5.94 -5.43 5.24
CA LYS A 115 6.41 -4.83 3.98
C LYS A 115 6.33 -3.32 4.05
N THR A 116 7.45 -2.66 3.73
CA THR A 116 7.58 -1.20 3.75
C THR A 116 7.48 -0.63 2.34
N PHE A 117 6.71 0.43 2.19
CA PHE A 117 6.56 1.22 0.97
C PHE A 117 7.10 2.62 1.26
N THR A 118 8.23 2.95 0.65
CA THR A 118 8.87 4.26 0.80
C THR A 118 8.44 5.16 -0.33
N TYR A 119 7.88 6.32 0.02
CA TYR A 119 7.49 7.34 -0.96
C TYR A 119 8.75 7.91 -1.64
N ILE A 120 8.69 8.10 -2.96
CA ILE A 120 9.73 8.76 -3.75
C ILE A 120 9.20 10.13 -4.17
N ASP A 121 9.83 11.20 -3.69
CA ASP A 121 9.56 12.56 -4.15
C ASP A 121 10.26 12.79 -5.49
N LYS A 122 9.60 13.45 -6.45
CA LYS A 122 10.10 13.72 -7.81
C LYS A 122 11.47 14.42 -7.83
N LYS A 123 11.87 15.05 -6.73
CA LYS A 123 13.15 15.76 -6.60
C LYS A 123 14.35 14.86 -6.30
N ASP A 124 14.12 13.64 -5.81
CA ASP A 124 15.20 12.72 -5.39
C ASP A 124 15.60 11.72 -6.47
N ASP A 125 14.79 11.55 -7.53
CA ASP A 125 15.20 10.81 -8.73
C ASP A 125 16.08 11.72 -9.61
N ASN A 126 17.37 11.43 -9.66
CA ASN A 126 18.34 12.06 -10.57
C ASN A 126 18.11 11.65 -12.05
N GLU A 127 16.88 11.37 -12.45
CA GLU A 127 16.51 11.15 -13.84
C GLU A 127 16.18 12.49 -14.47
N GLU A 128 16.96 12.87 -15.48
CA GLU A 128 16.90 14.14 -16.19
C GLU A 128 15.44 14.55 -16.50
N GLU A 129 15.06 15.74 -16.02
CA GLU A 129 13.82 16.44 -16.31
C GLU A 129 13.71 16.78 -17.81
N ASP A 130 13.47 15.78 -18.67
CA ASP A 130 13.30 15.99 -20.12
C ASP A 130 12.08 15.20 -20.67
N SER A 131 10.98 15.17 -19.91
CA SER A 131 9.67 14.80 -20.46
C SER A 131 8.62 15.87 -20.15
N GLU A 132 8.26 16.66 -21.15
CA GLU A 132 7.14 17.63 -21.16
C GLU A 132 5.74 16.97 -21.03
N ASP A 133 5.66 15.71 -20.60
CA ASP A 133 4.39 14.99 -20.46
C ASP A 133 3.93 15.03 -18.99
N ILE A 134 3.34 16.17 -18.61
CA ILE A 134 2.63 16.33 -17.35
C ILE A 134 1.28 15.61 -17.47
N THR A 135 1.32 14.29 -17.31
CA THR A 135 0.22 13.56 -16.69
C THR A 135 0.80 12.76 -15.54
N ASP A 136 0.73 13.35 -14.34
CA ASP A 136 1.30 12.86 -13.08
C ASP A 136 0.73 11.51 -12.59
N ALA A 137 -0.15 10.89 -13.37
CA ALA A 137 -0.88 9.68 -13.01
C ALA A 137 -0.13 8.37 -13.29
N SER A 138 1.04 8.40 -13.95
CA SER A 138 1.67 7.19 -14.51
C SER A 138 3.00 6.75 -13.86
N ARG A 139 3.56 7.46 -12.87
CA ARG A 139 4.80 7.04 -12.21
C ARG A 139 4.49 6.48 -10.82
N ILE A 140 4.81 5.19 -10.61
CA ILE A 140 4.73 4.52 -9.31
C ILE A 140 5.56 5.35 -8.31
N ARG A 141 4.91 6.02 -7.35
CA ARG A 141 5.58 6.91 -6.37
C ARG A 141 6.12 6.18 -5.15
N TYR A 142 6.27 4.87 -5.24
CA TYR A 142 6.67 4.02 -4.11
C TYR A 142 7.77 3.07 -4.52
N LYS A 143 8.77 2.97 -3.65
CA LYS A 143 9.72 1.85 -3.65
C LYS A 143 9.43 0.85 -2.55
N SER A 144 9.53 -0.44 -2.88
CA SER A 144 9.55 -1.53 -1.92
C SER A 144 10.51 -2.62 -2.39
N SER A 145 10.93 -3.46 -1.45
CA SER A 145 11.77 -4.62 -1.70
C SER A 145 11.01 -5.91 -1.43
N LYS A 146 11.43 -6.99 -2.08
CA LYS A 146 10.90 -8.33 -1.82
C LYS A 146 11.04 -8.69 -0.34
N VAL A 147 9.98 -9.28 0.21
CA VAL A 147 9.92 -9.82 1.56
C VAL A 147 9.81 -11.33 1.45
N ASN A 148 10.83 -12.06 1.89
CA ASN A 148 10.80 -13.52 1.91
C ASN A 148 9.87 -13.99 3.03
N ILE A 149 8.87 -14.79 2.66
CA ILE A 149 7.98 -15.45 3.61
C ILE A 149 8.57 -16.83 3.93
N ASN A 150 8.73 -17.12 5.22
CA ASN A 150 9.16 -18.44 5.68
C ASN A 150 7.95 -19.37 5.75
N TRP A 151 7.67 -20.05 4.63
CA TRP A 151 6.61 -21.03 4.50
C TRP A 151 6.99 -22.37 5.15
N LYS A 152 6.01 -23.02 5.75
CA LYS A 152 6.09 -24.43 6.12
C LYS A 152 6.18 -25.29 4.86
N LYS A 153 6.75 -26.48 5.04
CA LYS A 153 6.98 -27.42 3.94
C LYS A 153 5.70 -27.67 3.14
N ASP A 154 5.79 -27.54 1.81
CA ASP A 154 4.71 -27.79 0.85
C ASP A 154 3.50 -26.83 0.98
N HIS A 155 3.64 -25.68 1.66
CA HIS A 155 2.58 -24.69 1.89
C HIS A 155 2.92 -23.29 1.33
N ASP A 156 3.88 -23.20 0.40
CA ASP A 156 4.22 -21.94 -0.24
C ASP A 156 3.11 -21.50 -1.21
N LEU A 157 2.33 -20.49 -0.81
CA LEU A 157 1.21 -19.97 -1.61
C LEU A 157 1.66 -19.12 -2.80
N THR A 158 2.92 -18.67 -2.82
CA THR A 158 3.47 -17.86 -3.94
C THR A 158 3.79 -18.71 -5.17
N VAL A 159 3.88 -20.04 -5.00
CA VAL A 159 4.14 -20.99 -6.09
C VAL A 159 2.81 -21.47 -6.67
N THR A 160 2.29 -20.73 -7.64
CA THR A 160 1.05 -21.10 -8.35
C THR A 160 1.33 -21.83 -9.67
N PRO A 161 0.48 -22.79 -10.08
CA PRO A 161 0.57 -23.40 -11.41
C PRO A 161 0.42 -22.36 -12.53
N ALA A 162 1.08 -22.58 -13.67
CA ALA A 162 0.97 -21.69 -14.82
C ALA A 162 -0.50 -21.55 -15.29
N GLY A 163 -0.98 -20.30 -15.34
CA GLY A 163 -2.36 -19.97 -15.72
C GLY A 163 -3.37 -19.91 -14.57
N SER A 164 -2.95 -20.19 -13.32
CA SER A 164 -3.75 -19.89 -12.13
C SER A 164 -3.70 -18.39 -11.79
N PRO A 165 -4.75 -17.81 -11.20
CA PRO A 165 -4.69 -16.47 -10.63
C PRO A 165 -3.53 -16.36 -9.63
N PRO A 166 -2.85 -15.19 -9.54
CA PRO A 166 -1.81 -14.98 -8.55
C PRO A 166 -2.40 -15.06 -7.13
N SER A 167 -1.66 -15.66 -6.20
CA SER A 167 -1.96 -15.58 -4.77
C SER A 167 -1.74 -14.16 -4.26
N PHE A 168 -2.54 -13.72 -3.30
CA PHE A 168 -2.36 -12.44 -2.62
C PHE A 168 -0.93 -12.32 -2.07
N PHE A 169 -0.34 -13.41 -1.57
CA PHE A 169 0.98 -13.38 -0.94
C PHE A 169 2.13 -13.10 -1.91
N THR A 170 1.90 -13.16 -3.24
CA THR A 170 2.87 -12.62 -4.23
C THR A 170 3.03 -11.11 -4.13
N PHE A 171 2.12 -10.39 -3.45
CA PHE A 171 2.29 -9.01 -2.99
C PHE A 171 3.64 -8.79 -2.27
N PHE A 172 4.08 -9.79 -1.49
CA PHE A 172 5.34 -9.70 -0.74
C PHE A 172 6.56 -9.86 -1.64
N ASP A 173 6.43 -10.55 -2.76
CA ASP A 173 7.48 -10.70 -3.78
C ASP A 173 7.66 -9.45 -4.64
N TRP A 174 6.65 -8.58 -4.72
CA TRP A 174 6.73 -7.35 -5.51
C TRP A 174 7.90 -6.47 -5.04
N GLU A 175 8.70 -6.01 -5.99
CA GLU A 175 9.78 -5.07 -5.76
C GLU A 175 9.94 -4.14 -6.96
N ASN A 176 10.49 -2.97 -6.74
CA ASN A 176 10.88 -2.10 -7.84
C ASN A 176 12.07 -2.76 -8.56
N SER A 177 11.90 -3.08 -9.83
CA SER A 177 12.94 -3.70 -10.65
C SER A 177 12.95 -3.10 -12.04
N ASP A 178 14.16 -2.82 -12.54
CA ASP A 178 14.38 -2.43 -13.94
C ASP A 178 14.23 -3.63 -14.89
N ASP A 179 14.18 -4.85 -14.35
CA ASP A 179 13.96 -6.07 -15.10
C ASP A 179 12.46 -6.22 -15.40
N GLU A 180 12.07 -6.00 -16.67
CA GLU A 180 10.68 -6.05 -17.10
C GLU A 180 9.98 -7.37 -16.75
N SER A 181 10.72 -8.48 -16.73
CA SER A 181 10.18 -9.80 -16.41
C SER A 181 9.76 -9.96 -14.94
N LYS A 182 10.20 -9.06 -14.06
CA LYS A 182 9.86 -9.04 -12.63
C LYS A 182 8.81 -7.99 -12.26
N ARG A 183 8.45 -7.09 -13.19
CA ARG A 183 7.46 -6.03 -12.94
C ARG A 183 6.02 -6.56 -12.83
N ASP A 184 5.76 -7.75 -13.38
CA ASP A 184 4.41 -8.33 -13.49
C ASP A 184 4.01 -9.27 -12.34
N VAL A 185 4.87 -9.49 -11.33
CA VAL A 185 4.55 -10.44 -10.23
C VAL A 185 3.29 -10.01 -9.47
N PHE A 186 3.11 -8.71 -9.27
CA PHE A 186 1.89 -8.09 -8.74
C PHE A 186 1.88 -6.62 -9.20
N ALA A 187 1.45 -6.36 -10.43
CA ALA A 187 1.63 -5.04 -11.07
C ALA A 187 1.04 -3.86 -10.27
N GLN A 188 -0.07 -4.08 -9.56
CA GLN A 188 -0.78 -3.07 -8.78
C GLN A 188 -0.45 -3.11 -7.27
N ALA A 189 0.72 -3.64 -6.88
CA ALA A 189 1.01 -3.86 -5.46
C ALA A 189 1.02 -2.56 -4.66
N HIS A 190 1.52 -1.47 -5.24
CA HIS A 190 1.48 -0.17 -4.59
C HIS A 190 0.04 0.37 -4.41
N GLU A 191 -0.86 0.14 -5.37
CA GLU A 191 -2.28 0.51 -5.25
C GLU A 191 -2.97 -0.31 -4.16
N VAL A 192 -2.72 -1.63 -4.11
CA VAL A 192 -3.22 -2.50 -3.03
C VAL A 192 -2.65 -2.08 -1.68
N ALA A 193 -1.38 -1.69 -1.61
CA ALA A 193 -0.79 -1.17 -0.37
C ALA A 193 -1.48 0.11 0.12
N ILE A 194 -1.80 1.02 -0.81
CA ILE A 194 -2.56 2.25 -0.53
C ILE A 194 -3.98 1.89 -0.07
N LEU A 195 -4.69 1.00 -0.76
CA LEU A 195 -6.01 0.54 -0.35
C LEU A 195 -6.00 -0.05 1.06
N ILE A 196 -4.99 -0.85 1.39
CA ILE A 196 -4.86 -1.39 2.75
C ILE A 196 -4.61 -0.26 3.77
N ALA A 197 -3.73 0.70 3.45
CA ALA A 197 -3.35 1.79 4.36
C ALA A 197 -4.43 2.86 4.55
N ASP A 198 -5.16 3.21 3.49
CA ASP A 198 -6.05 4.37 3.40
C ASP A 198 -7.53 3.99 3.40
N GLU A 199 -7.88 2.75 3.06
CA GLU A 199 -9.28 2.29 3.05
C GLU A 199 -9.53 1.18 4.08
N LEU A 200 -8.89 0.02 3.95
CA LEU A 200 -9.11 -1.11 4.86
C LEU A 200 -8.77 -0.75 6.30
N TYR A 201 -7.54 -0.29 6.55
CA TYR A 201 -7.05 -0.05 7.90
C TYR A 201 -7.89 0.99 8.64
N PRO A 202 -8.17 2.20 8.13
CA PRO A 202 -9.02 3.17 8.84
C PRO A 202 -10.47 2.70 8.99
N ASN A 203 -11.04 2.03 7.97
CA ASN A 203 -12.45 1.67 7.95
C ASN A 203 -12.75 0.25 8.48
N ALA A 204 -11.76 -0.47 9.01
CA ALA A 204 -11.88 -1.88 9.41
C ALA A 204 -13.08 -2.19 10.31
N VAL A 205 -13.43 -1.30 11.25
CA VAL A 205 -14.58 -1.49 12.14
C VAL A 205 -15.90 -1.41 11.38
N LYS A 206 -16.01 -0.49 10.41
CA LYS A 206 -17.17 -0.37 9.54
C LYS A 206 -17.29 -1.59 8.64
N LEU A 207 -16.19 -1.99 8.00
CA LEU A 207 -16.10 -3.17 7.15
C LEU A 207 -16.53 -4.44 7.89
N PHE A 208 -15.99 -4.68 9.09
CA PHE A 208 -16.39 -5.80 9.94
C PHE A 208 -17.89 -5.84 10.30
N SER A 209 -18.55 -4.68 10.32
CA SER A 209 -19.96 -4.55 10.72
C SER A 209 -20.96 -4.56 9.58
N MET A 210 -20.50 -4.66 8.32
CA MET A 210 -21.37 -4.70 7.15
C MET A 210 -22.07 -6.04 6.96
#